data_AF-A0A6G1J270-F1
#
_entry.id   AF-A0A6G1J270-F1
#
_cell.length_a   1.000
_cell.length_b   1.000
_cell.length_c   1.000
_cell.angle_alpha   90.00
_cell.angle_beta   90.00
_cell.angle_gamma   90.00
#
_symmetry.space_group_name_H-M   'P 1'
#
loop_
_entity.id
_entity.type
_entity.pdbx_description
1 polymer ?
#
loop_
_entity_poly.entity_id
_entity_poly.type
_entity_poly.pdbx_seq_one_letter_code
_entity_poly.pdbx_strand_id
1 'polypeptide(L)'
;MSPAPITHDAAASSSPTQQSPPQPPSTPALRQSTFDIQQDERIIATSPVTTLSHPQSFDDIFHTKFMDIINKFKNDPRSGSLNQKDRKNFIDTAYFETDAQFFGNRQLADNEIKLRALTKVFYKVLAEEPWSEDWIRPHDVERKLSRFEMHKDSVPLAAEHGITTPREGVAAARRAIAMQKNAPQDKSNLRGPFDDIEIIYIPGTVSSTATNKIDRETIYPVSVASVANTLQTHICRDMTRPYAMAQKFVGCTDTEELTRMRQFACDVCDFAPHLLDNDNISLLIILLILTRSEVCRRFENNGIRIEGSTISHRRAECMKQKLGWKTTDERKPFDNVAAELQTRVKNACFPAPRAHRGNIRKPSRKSSTPATPSTPPIGYYAGPQVRQPSNGNVNSGINIPAPPTRGPFAGSTYVRNPGPPVKAAIATGPGSSATDPMDLL
;
A
#
# COMPACT_ATOMS: atom_id res chain seq x y z
N MET A 1 -60.64 33.36 11.96
CA MET A 1 -60.64 34.81 12.24
C MET A 1 -59.26 35.34 11.92
N SER A 2 -59.14 36.04 10.79
CA SER A 2 -57.98 36.88 10.45
C SER A 2 -58.04 38.17 11.27
N PRO A 3 -56.90 38.83 11.50
CA PRO A 3 -56.56 39.94 10.61
C PRO A 3 -55.10 39.94 10.14
N ALA A 4 -54.91 40.63 9.02
CA ALA A 4 -53.64 41.00 8.40
C ALA A 4 -53.25 42.45 8.83
N PRO A 5 -52.52 43.24 8.01
CA PRO A 5 -51.07 43.40 7.98
C PRO A 5 -50.64 44.84 8.31
N ILE A 6 -49.33 45.11 8.47
CA ILE A 6 -48.78 46.47 8.37
C ILE A 6 -47.58 46.47 7.43
N THR A 7 -47.65 47.41 6.49
CA THR A 7 -46.78 47.67 5.34
C THR A 7 -45.91 48.93 5.55
N HIS A 8 -44.79 48.96 4.81
CA HIS A 8 -44.10 50.11 4.17
C HIS A 8 -43.38 51.18 5.04
N ASP A 9 -42.05 51.32 4.90
CA ASP A 9 -41.31 52.18 3.95
C ASP A 9 -39.79 52.06 4.24
N ALA A 10 -38.88 51.76 3.30
CA ALA A 10 -38.35 52.59 2.20
C ALA A 10 -37.50 53.79 2.66
N ALA A 11 -36.17 53.60 2.74
CA ALA A 11 -35.18 54.66 2.54
C ALA A 11 -33.87 54.08 1.97
N ALA A 12 -33.31 54.81 1.01
CA ALA A 12 -32.24 54.43 0.11
C ALA A 12 -30.83 54.78 0.65
N SER A 13 -29.82 54.50 -0.21
CA SER A 13 -28.40 54.91 -0.16
C SER A 13 -27.50 54.07 0.77
N SER A 14 -26.30 53.60 0.43
CA SER A 14 -25.38 53.86 -0.69
C SER A 14 -24.33 52.73 -0.74
N SER A 15 -23.90 52.33 -1.93
CA SER A 15 -22.83 51.37 -2.20
C SER A 15 -21.45 51.84 -1.71
N PRO A 16 -20.58 50.96 -1.19
CA PRO A 16 -19.14 51.19 -1.19
C PRO A 16 -18.48 50.49 -2.38
N THR A 17 -17.69 51.30 -3.09
CA THR A 17 -16.83 51.00 -4.22
C THR A 17 -15.75 49.95 -3.87
N GLN A 18 -15.51 49.06 -4.83
CA GLN A 18 -14.32 48.21 -4.91
C GLN A 18 -13.05 49.06 -4.87
N GLN A 19 -12.12 48.73 -3.97
CA GLN A 19 -10.73 49.18 -4.01
C GLN A 19 -9.84 47.96 -4.29
N SER A 20 -9.12 48.01 -5.42
CA SER A 20 -8.10 47.05 -5.81
C SER A 20 -6.85 47.18 -4.91
N PRO A 21 -6.15 46.08 -4.59
CA PRO A 21 -4.89 46.15 -3.88
C PRO A 21 -3.74 46.67 -4.79
N PRO A 22 -2.74 47.38 -4.22
CA PRO A 22 -1.67 48.02 -4.97
C PRO A 22 -0.62 47.02 -5.50
N GLN A 23 -0.17 47.25 -6.73
CA GLN A 23 0.99 46.59 -7.34
C GLN A 23 2.29 46.90 -6.56
N PRO A 24 3.20 45.92 -6.41
CA PRO A 24 4.54 46.19 -5.93
C PRO A 24 5.41 46.91 -6.98
N PRO A 25 6.37 47.75 -6.56
CA PRO A 25 7.17 48.59 -7.43
C PRO A 25 8.20 47.80 -8.26
N SER A 26 8.36 48.24 -9.49
CA SER A 26 9.36 47.83 -10.47
C SER A 26 10.79 48.10 -9.99
N THR A 27 11.59 47.04 -9.93
CA THR A 27 13.03 47.09 -9.67
C THR A 27 13.79 47.64 -10.89
N PRO A 28 14.80 48.52 -10.71
CA PRO A 28 15.56 49.11 -11.79
C PRO A 28 16.58 48.13 -12.39
N ALA A 29 16.71 48.21 -13.71
CA ALA A 29 17.71 47.55 -14.54
C ALA A 29 19.13 47.87 -14.06
N LEU A 30 19.90 46.82 -13.74
CA LEU A 30 21.33 46.91 -13.47
C LEU A 30 22.12 46.41 -14.68
N ARG A 31 23.11 47.23 -15.01
CA ARG A 31 23.92 47.27 -16.21
C ARG A 31 24.66 45.96 -16.51
N GLN A 32 24.69 45.68 -17.80
CA GLN A 32 25.67 44.85 -18.49
C GLN A 32 27.10 45.25 -18.11
N SER A 33 27.90 44.29 -17.68
CA SER A 33 29.35 44.33 -17.76
C SER A 33 29.81 43.23 -18.70
N THR A 34 30.23 43.67 -19.88
CA THR A 34 31.00 42.97 -20.89
C THR A 34 32.27 42.37 -20.30
N PHE A 35 32.48 41.06 -20.50
CA PHE A 35 33.81 40.47 -20.59
C PHE A 35 33.95 39.84 -21.97
N ASP A 36 34.69 40.55 -22.82
CA ASP A 36 35.28 40.05 -24.04
C ASP A 36 36.33 38.99 -23.70
N ILE A 37 36.17 37.77 -24.22
CA ILE A 37 37.29 36.89 -24.54
C ILE A 37 37.08 36.44 -25.98
N GLN A 38 37.73 37.17 -26.89
CA GLN A 38 38.08 36.68 -28.22
C GLN A 38 39.06 35.52 -28.05
N GLN A 39 38.75 34.37 -28.64
CA GLN A 39 39.79 33.47 -29.16
C GLN A 39 39.25 32.66 -30.36
N ASP A 40 39.70 33.12 -31.52
CA ASP A 40 39.96 32.45 -32.79
C ASP A 40 39.20 31.17 -33.19
N GLU A 41 38.48 31.31 -34.30
CA GLU A 41 38.15 30.25 -35.25
C GLU A 41 39.41 29.51 -35.74
N ARG A 42 39.40 28.18 -35.60
CA ARG A 42 39.96 27.30 -36.63
C ARG A 42 38.99 26.17 -36.94
N ILE A 43 38.46 26.27 -38.15
CA ILE A 43 37.67 25.27 -38.88
C ILE A 43 38.50 24.00 -39.03
N ILE A 44 38.07 22.91 -38.42
CA ILE A 44 38.39 21.55 -38.88
C ILE A 44 37.06 20.79 -38.94
N ALA A 45 36.67 20.43 -40.16
CA ALA A 45 35.55 19.55 -40.44
C ALA A 45 35.81 18.18 -39.79
N THR A 46 35.14 17.92 -38.67
CA THR A 46 35.03 16.58 -38.10
C THR A 46 33.63 16.05 -38.36
N SER A 47 33.60 14.86 -38.97
CA SER A 47 32.47 13.99 -39.26
C SER A 47 31.39 13.98 -38.16
N PRO A 48 30.11 13.74 -38.48
CA PRO A 48 29.06 13.69 -37.48
C PRO A 48 29.37 12.59 -36.47
N VAL A 49 29.80 13.00 -35.29
CA VAL A 49 29.85 12.14 -34.11
C VAL A 49 28.40 11.82 -33.81
N THR A 50 28.00 10.60 -34.13
CA THR A 50 26.79 9.97 -33.59
C THR A 50 26.89 10.10 -32.08
N THR A 51 26.24 11.11 -31.51
CA THR A 51 26.07 11.22 -30.07
C THR A 51 25.42 9.92 -29.64
N LEU A 52 26.17 9.06 -28.96
CA LEU A 52 25.66 7.89 -28.27
C LEU A 52 24.58 8.40 -27.32
N SER A 53 23.34 8.42 -27.81
CA SER A 53 22.17 8.79 -27.03
C SER A 53 22.17 7.86 -25.84
N HIS A 54 22.42 8.41 -24.64
CA HIS A 54 22.22 7.65 -23.42
C HIS A 54 20.85 6.99 -23.49
N PRO A 55 20.73 5.69 -23.17
CA PRO A 55 19.44 5.02 -23.22
C PRO A 55 18.47 5.82 -22.35
N GLN A 56 17.46 6.42 -22.98
CA GLN A 56 16.47 7.23 -22.28
C GLN A 56 15.83 6.38 -21.18
N SER A 57 15.73 6.93 -19.97
CA SER A 57 15.10 6.20 -18.88
C SER A 57 13.60 6.06 -19.14
N PHE A 58 12.97 5.01 -18.61
CA PHE A 58 11.52 4.79 -18.74
C PHE A 58 10.73 6.04 -18.30
N ASP A 59 11.11 6.64 -17.18
CA ASP A 59 10.41 7.81 -16.63
C ASP A 59 10.54 9.05 -17.55
N ASP A 60 11.65 9.22 -18.28
CA ASP A 60 11.83 10.35 -19.20
C ASP A 60 10.96 10.17 -20.46
N ILE A 61 10.86 8.94 -20.97
CA ILE A 61 9.97 8.59 -22.08
C ILE A 61 8.51 8.81 -21.67
N PHE A 62 8.13 8.33 -20.47
CA PHE A 62 6.80 8.57 -19.91
C PHE A 62 6.50 10.06 -19.80
N HIS A 63 7.41 10.84 -19.21
CA HIS A 63 7.20 12.26 -19.00
C HIS A 63 6.97 13.00 -20.33
N THR A 64 7.77 12.68 -21.35
CA THR A 64 7.62 13.24 -22.70
C THR A 64 6.23 12.94 -23.27
N LYS A 65 5.82 11.66 -23.25
CA LYS A 65 4.51 11.23 -23.75
C LYS A 65 3.34 11.85 -22.97
N PHE A 66 3.47 11.92 -21.65
CA PHE A 66 2.46 12.50 -20.79
C PHE A 66 2.27 14.00 -21.07
N MET A 67 3.36 14.76 -21.25
CA MET A 67 3.29 16.16 -21.62
C MET A 67 2.71 16.38 -23.01
N ASP A 68 3.00 15.48 -23.96
CA ASP A 68 2.38 15.53 -25.29
C ASP A 68 0.86 15.36 -25.23
N ILE A 69 0.36 14.43 -24.40
CA ILE A 69 -1.09 14.24 -24.17
C ILE A 69 -1.71 15.49 -23.55
N ILE A 70 -1.06 16.07 -22.52
CA ILE A 70 -1.53 17.31 -21.88
C ILE A 70 -1.59 18.46 -22.89
N ASN A 71 -0.54 18.64 -23.70
CA ASN A 71 -0.49 19.71 -24.69
C ASN A 71 -1.57 19.53 -25.76
N LYS A 72 -1.81 18.29 -26.23
CA LYS A 72 -2.92 17.99 -27.14
C LYS A 72 -4.28 18.32 -26.54
N PHE A 73 -4.52 17.97 -25.28
CA PHE A 73 -5.78 18.27 -24.59
C PHE A 73 -5.98 19.79 -24.40
N LYS A 74 -4.94 20.52 -24.00
CA LYS A 74 -5.00 21.98 -23.83
C LYS A 74 -5.26 22.73 -25.13
N ASN A 75 -4.73 22.22 -26.23
CA ASN A 75 -4.84 22.85 -27.55
C ASN A 75 -6.14 22.46 -28.28
N ASP A 76 -6.94 21.54 -27.75
CA ASP A 76 -8.21 21.16 -28.33
C ASP A 76 -9.34 22.07 -27.83
N PRO A 77 -9.93 22.93 -28.68
CA PRO A 77 -11.00 23.84 -28.29
C PRO A 77 -12.31 23.13 -27.89
N ARG A 78 -12.42 21.82 -28.15
CA ARG A 78 -13.57 21.00 -27.72
C ARG A 78 -13.34 20.33 -26.36
N SER A 79 -12.13 20.37 -25.84
CA SER A 79 -11.81 19.78 -24.55
C SER A 79 -12.47 20.60 -23.43
N GLY A 80 -13.33 19.94 -22.67
CA GLY A 80 -13.97 20.52 -21.49
C GLY A 80 -12.98 20.68 -20.32
N SER A 81 -13.51 20.98 -19.13
CA SER A 81 -12.69 21.03 -17.91
C SER A 81 -12.09 19.66 -17.60
N LEU A 82 -10.78 19.62 -17.36
CA LEU A 82 -10.04 18.40 -17.01
C LEU A 82 -10.63 17.72 -15.76
N ASN A 83 -11.26 16.57 -15.94
CA ASN A 83 -11.85 15.80 -14.84
C ASN A 83 -10.88 14.69 -14.34
N GLN A 84 -11.26 13.98 -13.27
CA GLN A 84 -10.44 12.90 -12.68
C GLN A 84 -10.28 11.68 -13.61
N LYS A 85 -11.32 11.35 -14.38
CA LYS A 85 -11.29 10.25 -15.35
C LYS A 85 -10.30 10.54 -16.47
N ASP A 86 -10.25 11.77 -16.95
CA ASP A 86 -9.31 12.21 -18.00
C ASP A 86 -7.86 12.12 -17.49
N ARG A 87 -7.59 12.61 -16.27
CA ARG A 87 -6.25 12.54 -15.65
C ARG A 87 -5.74 11.11 -15.56
N LYS A 88 -6.59 10.21 -15.05
CA LYS A 88 -6.27 8.78 -14.98
C LYS A 88 -6.01 8.21 -16.37
N ASN A 89 -6.85 8.55 -17.36
CA ASN A 89 -6.67 8.10 -18.73
C ASN A 89 -5.36 8.61 -19.33
N PHE A 90 -4.94 9.85 -19.07
CA PHE A 90 -3.69 10.39 -19.58
C PHE A 90 -2.47 9.62 -19.05
N ILE A 91 -2.45 9.34 -17.74
CA ILE A 91 -1.38 8.55 -17.13
C ILE A 91 -1.39 7.12 -17.70
N ASP A 92 -2.57 6.50 -17.80
CA ASP A 92 -2.70 5.15 -18.35
C ASP A 92 -2.21 5.08 -19.80
N THR A 93 -2.64 6.00 -20.67
CA THR A 93 -2.20 6.06 -22.07
C THR A 93 -0.69 6.29 -22.18
N ALA A 94 -0.14 7.28 -21.46
CA ALA A 94 1.29 7.54 -21.46
C ALA A 94 2.09 6.33 -20.98
N TYR A 95 1.63 5.66 -19.93
CA TYR A 95 2.26 4.44 -19.42
C TYR A 95 2.24 3.32 -20.46
N PHE A 96 1.09 3.00 -21.08
CA PHE A 96 1.00 1.91 -22.04
C PHE A 96 1.87 2.14 -23.28
N GLU A 97 1.92 3.37 -23.79
CA GLU A 97 2.80 3.71 -24.89
C GLU A 97 4.29 3.62 -24.51
N THR A 98 4.64 4.02 -23.29
CA THR A 98 6.01 3.93 -22.77
C THR A 98 6.42 2.47 -22.57
N ASP A 99 5.53 1.66 -22.00
CA ASP A 99 5.74 0.23 -21.77
C ASP A 99 5.95 -0.52 -23.09
N ALA A 100 5.15 -0.21 -24.12
CA ALA A 100 5.31 -0.76 -25.46
C ALA A 100 6.63 -0.32 -26.14
N GLN A 101 7.12 0.89 -25.88
CA GLN A 101 8.38 1.38 -26.43
C GLN A 101 9.60 0.83 -25.69
N PHE A 102 9.57 0.80 -24.35
CA PHE A 102 10.73 0.47 -23.51
C PHE A 102 10.89 -1.04 -23.31
N PHE A 103 9.81 -1.73 -22.93
CA PHE A 103 9.82 -3.18 -22.75
C PHE A 103 9.44 -3.89 -24.05
N GLY A 104 8.43 -3.39 -24.76
CA GLY A 104 7.97 -3.94 -26.04
C GLY A 104 7.58 -5.42 -25.97
N ASN A 105 7.55 -6.05 -27.15
CA ASN A 105 7.18 -7.46 -27.32
C ASN A 105 8.39 -8.40 -27.36
N ARG A 106 9.55 -7.96 -26.87
CA ARG A 106 10.75 -8.81 -26.79
C ARG A 106 10.67 -9.74 -25.59
N GLN A 107 11.51 -10.77 -25.60
CA GLN A 107 11.73 -11.59 -24.42
C GLN A 107 12.43 -10.75 -23.35
N LEU A 108 11.81 -10.67 -22.17
CA LEU A 108 12.32 -9.93 -21.02
C LEU A 108 13.05 -10.87 -20.08
N ALA A 109 14.15 -10.40 -19.49
CA ALA A 109 14.79 -11.13 -18.39
C ALA A 109 13.92 -11.08 -17.12
N ASP A 110 14.11 -12.02 -16.20
CA ASP A 110 13.34 -12.09 -14.95
C ASP A 110 13.35 -10.77 -14.16
N ASN A 111 14.50 -10.09 -14.12
CA ASN A 111 14.61 -8.77 -13.48
C ASN A 111 13.76 -7.72 -14.18
N GLU A 112 13.74 -7.70 -15.51
CA GLU A 112 12.93 -6.76 -16.30
C GLU A 112 11.43 -7.05 -16.16
N ILE A 113 11.05 -8.32 -16.06
CA ILE A 113 9.67 -8.75 -15.78
C ILE A 113 9.21 -8.21 -14.42
N LYS A 114 10.05 -8.33 -13.39
CA LYS A 114 9.80 -7.76 -12.05
C LYS A 114 9.69 -6.23 -12.09
N LEU A 115 10.62 -5.57 -12.78
CA LEU A 115 10.61 -4.10 -12.94
C LEU A 115 9.35 -3.63 -13.66
N ARG A 116 8.96 -4.26 -14.78
CA ARG A 116 7.74 -3.94 -15.52
C ARG A 116 6.50 -4.04 -14.63
N ALA A 117 6.41 -5.11 -13.84
CA ALA A 117 5.28 -5.33 -12.94
C ALA A 117 5.19 -4.27 -11.84
N LEU A 118 6.29 -3.97 -11.13
CA LEU A 118 6.28 -2.92 -10.10
C LEU A 118 6.07 -1.52 -10.68
N THR A 119 6.66 -1.24 -11.84
CA THR A 119 6.48 0.04 -12.54
C THR A 119 5.00 0.27 -12.81
N LYS A 120 4.29 -0.76 -13.29
CA LYS A 120 2.83 -0.71 -13.48
C LYS A 120 2.08 -0.38 -12.18
N VAL A 121 2.45 -1.03 -11.07
CA VAL A 121 1.84 -0.77 -9.75
C VAL A 121 2.01 0.69 -9.36
N PHE A 122 3.23 1.22 -9.44
CA PHE A 122 3.51 2.59 -9.04
C PHE A 122 2.86 3.63 -9.96
N TYR A 123 2.81 3.42 -11.28
CA TYR A 123 2.04 4.30 -12.17
C TYR A 123 0.54 4.26 -11.90
N LYS A 124 -0.02 3.10 -11.55
CA LYS A 124 -1.43 3.01 -11.13
C LYS A 124 -1.67 3.68 -9.77
N VAL A 125 -0.72 3.63 -8.85
CA VAL A 125 -0.77 4.42 -7.60
C VAL A 125 -0.81 5.90 -7.92
N LEU A 126 0.06 6.38 -8.82
CA LEU A 126 0.08 7.78 -9.26
C LEU A 126 -1.26 8.20 -9.93
N ALA A 127 -1.89 7.29 -10.68
CA ALA A 127 -3.13 7.56 -11.39
C ALA A 127 -4.38 7.52 -10.49
N GLU A 128 -4.40 6.65 -9.48
CA GLU A 128 -5.55 6.45 -8.58
C GLU A 128 -5.49 7.30 -7.32
N GLU A 129 -4.28 7.52 -6.79
CA GLU A 129 -4.03 8.25 -5.55
C GLU A 129 -3.12 9.45 -5.88
N PRO A 130 -3.66 10.50 -6.49
CA PRO A 130 -2.87 11.65 -6.93
C PRO A 130 -2.26 12.42 -5.74
N TRP A 131 -0.95 12.32 -5.52
CA TRP A 131 -0.27 12.87 -4.33
C TRP A 131 0.37 14.28 -4.47
N SER A 132 0.42 14.89 -5.66
CA SER A 132 1.08 16.20 -5.90
C SER A 132 0.12 17.35 -6.21
N GLU A 133 0.58 18.61 -6.11
CA GLU A 133 -0.25 19.82 -5.93
C GLU A 133 -0.78 20.52 -7.19
N ASP A 134 -0.21 20.35 -8.40
CA ASP A 134 -0.56 21.25 -9.53
C ASP A 134 -1.52 20.66 -10.58
N TRP A 135 -1.52 19.35 -10.83
CA TRP A 135 -2.32 18.71 -11.90
C TRP A 135 -3.06 17.45 -11.45
N ILE A 136 -2.91 17.14 -10.18
CA ILE A 136 -3.16 15.87 -9.49
C ILE A 136 -3.77 16.37 -8.15
N ARG A 137 -4.90 15.82 -7.66
CA ARG A 137 -5.57 16.38 -6.48
C ARG A 137 -5.30 15.50 -5.25
N PRO A 138 -4.66 16.02 -4.17
CA PRO A 138 -4.42 15.29 -2.92
C PRO A 138 -5.67 14.79 -2.16
N HIS A 139 -6.88 15.10 -2.62
CA HIS A 139 -8.14 14.89 -1.89
C HIS A 139 -8.71 13.46 -1.97
N ASP A 140 -8.22 12.58 -2.85
CA ASP A 140 -8.79 11.23 -3.01
C ASP A 140 -8.43 10.30 -1.84
N VAL A 141 -7.23 10.44 -1.29
CA VAL A 141 -6.79 9.74 -0.08
C VAL A 141 -7.63 10.16 1.13
N GLU A 142 -7.98 11.46 1.21
CA GLU A 142 -8.78 12.03 2.29
C GLU A 142 -10.27 11.71 2.18
N ARG A 143 -10.79 11.45 0.97
CA ARG A 143 -12.17 11.01 0.77
C ARG A 143 -12.46 9.72 1.53
N LYS A 144 -11.45 8.86 1.71
CA LYS A 144 -11.55 7.58 2.42
C LYS A 144 -11.39 7.69 3.94
N LEU A 145 -11.15 8.90 4.47
CA LEU A 145 -11.24 9.17 5.91
C LEU A 145 -12.69 9.07 6.44
N SER A 146 -13.68 8.88 5.57
CA SER A 146 -15.08 8.64 5.94
C SER A 146 -15.30 7.38 6.78
N ARG A 147 -14.30 6.49 6.87
CA ARG A 147 -14.34 5.30 7.72
C ARG A 147 -13.85 5.56 9.15
N PHE A 148 -13.29 6.73 9.42
CA PHE A 148 -12.99 7.12 10.79
C PHE A 148 -14.21 7.75 11.46
N GLU A 149 -14.38 7.42 12.73
CA GLU A 149 -15.30 8.09 13.65
C GLU A 149 -14.48 8.83 14.71
N MET A 150 -14.99 9.96 15.23
CA MET A 150 -14.35 10.66 16.33
C MET A 150 -14.46 9.79 17.59
N HIS A 151 -13.37 9.60 18.33
CA HIS A 151 -13.45 8.89 19.60
C HIS A 151 -14.29 9.70 20.59
N LYS A 152 -15.16 9.05 21.36
CA LYS A 152 -16.14 9.71 22.25
C LYS A 152 -15.49 10.70 23.22
N ASP A 153 -14.29 10.36 23.72
CA ASP A 153 -13.58 11.16 24.72
C ASP A 153 -12.90 12.38 24.08
N SER A 154 -12.69 12.35 22.77
CA SER A 154 -12.10 13.46 22.01
C SER A 154 -13.13 14.42 21.43
N VAL A 155 -14.43 14.09 21.43
CA VAL A 155 -15.49 14.97 20.91
C VAL A 155 -15.50 16.36 21.59
N PRO A 156 -15.42 16.48 22.94
CA PRO A 156 -15.42 17.80 23.58
C PRO A 156 -14.21 18.64 23.18
N LEU A 157 -13.00 18.07 23.24
CA LEU A 157 -11.77 18.76 22.87
C LEU A 157 -11.77 19.16 21.39
N ALA A 158 -12.22 18.27 20.49
CA ALA A 158 -12.33 18.58 19.07
C ALA A 158 -13.27 19.77 18.83
N ALA A 159 -14.41 19.82 19.52
CA ALA A 159 -15.38 20.91 19.41
C ALA A 159 -14.80 22.27 19.87
N GLU A 160 -13.99 22.30 20.94
CA GLU A 160 -13.30 23.52 21.40
C GLU A 160 -12.38 24.12 20.33
N HIS A 161 -11.83 23.28 19.46
CA HIS A 161 -10.96 23.68 18.35
C HIS A 161 -11.70 23.78 17.00
N GLY A 162 -13.03 23.73 16.99
CA GLY A 162 -13.84 23.85 15.78
C GLY A 162 -13.71 22.67 14.81
N ILE A 163 -13.31 21.49 15.32
CA ILE A 163 -13.17 20.26 14.54
C ILE A 163 -14.41 19.41 14.78
N THR A 164 -15.22 19.24 13.74
CA THR A 164 -16.48 18.48 13.84
C THR A 164 -16.37 17.07 13.28
N THR A 165 -15.38 16.82 12.42
CA THR A 165 -15.19 15.51 11.79
C THR A 165 -13.72 15.05 11.85
N PRO A 166 -13.47 13.72 11.83
CA PRO A 166 -12.11 13.17 11.69
C PRO A 166 -11.35 13.73 10.48
N ARG A 167 -12.05 13.91 9.35
CA ARG A 167 -11.48 14.47 8.13
C ARG A 167 -10.96 15.89 8.32
N GLU A 168 -11.74 16.75 8.99
CA GLU A 168 -11.31 18.12 9.32
C GLU A 168 -10.11 18.11 10.25
N GLY A 169 -10.12 17.25 11.27
CA GLY A 169 -9.00 17.08 12.19
C GLY A 169 -7.72 16.70 11.45
N VAL A 170 -7.76 15.67 10.62
CA VAL A 170 -6.60 15.20 9.85
C VAL A 170 -6.10 16.28 8.88
N ALA A 171 -7.01 16.97 8.18
CA ALA A 171 -6.64 18.08 7.29
C ALA A 171 -6.01 19.26 8.05
N ALA A 172 -6.52 19.59 9.23
CA ALA A 172 -5.94 20.63 10.09
C ALA A 172 -4.55 20.22 10.60
N ALA A 173 -4.38 18.97 11.05
CA ALA A 173 -3.09 18.44 11.49
C ALA A 173 -2.05 18.42 10.37
N ARG A 174 -2.43 18.05 9.14
CA ARG A 174 -1.51 18.11 7.98
C ARG A 174 -1.09 19.54 7.66
N ARG A 175 -2.02 20.51 7.72
CA ARG A 175 -1.69 21.94 7.56
C ARG A 175 -0.72 22.41 8.63
N ALA A 176 -0.93 21.99 9.89
CA ALA A 176 -0.02 22.30 10.99
C ALA A 176 1.39 21.73 10.77
N ILE A 177 1.51 20.47 10.33
CA ILE A 177 2.80 19.84 9.98
C ILE A 177 3.51 20.65 8.86
N ALA A 178 2.78 21.06 7.83
CA ALA A 178 3.33 21.87 6.73
C ALA A 178 3.77 23.26 7.20
N MET A 179 2.99 23.92 8.06
CA MET A 179 3.34 25.20 8.65
C MET A 179 4.55 25.10 9.57
N GLN A 180 4.66 24.03 10.36
CA GLN A 180 5.79 23.80 11.25
C GLN A 180 7.11 23.61 10.48
N LYS A 181 7.07 22.91 9.33
CA LYS A 181 8.25 22.74 8.46
C LYS A 181 8.79 24.08 7.93
N ASN A 182 7.91 25.07 7.76
CA ASN A 182 8.24 26.40 7.24
C ASN A 182 8.40 27.46 8.34
N ALA A 183 8.26 27.09 9.62
CA ALA A 183 8.34 28.01 10.74
C ALA A 183 9.78 28.17 11.25
N PRO A 184 10.16 29.36 11.76
CA PRO A 184 11.40 29.52 12.53
C PRO A 184 11.39 28.59 13.75
N GLN A 185 12.53 27.98 14.07
CA GLN A 185 12.67 26.95 15.14
C GLN A 185 12.16 27.37 16.53
N ASP A 186 11.95 28.67 16.78
CA ASP A 186 11.49 29.21 18.07
C ASP A 186 9.97 29.11 18.34
N LYS A 187 9.14 28.67 17.37
CA LYS A 187 7.68 28.57 17.58
C LYS A 187 7.23 27.13 17.86
N SER A 188 7.31 26.71 19.13
CA SER A 188 6.94 25.35 19.58
C SER A 188 5.45 25.03 19.54
N ASN A 189 4.56 26.03 19.46
CA ASN A 189 3.12 25.84 19.68
C ASN A 189 2.27 25.73 18.39
N LEU A 190 2.90 25.50 17.24
CA LEU A 190 2.17 25.33 15.97
C LEU A 190 1.58 23.92 15.79
N ARG A 191 1.86 22.98 16.72
CA ARG A 191 1.47 21.57 16.60
C ARG A 191 -0.03 21.34 16.80
N GLY A 192 -0.76 22.28 17.41
CA GLY A 192 -2.20 22.16 17.69
C GLY A 192 -2.54 21.00 18.66
N PRO A 193 -3.82 20.78 18.96
CA PRO A 193 -4.30 19.72 19.89
C PRO A 193 -4.33 18.33 19.23
N PHE A 194 -3.72 18.14 18.06
CA PHE A 194 -4.00 16.99 17.21
C PHE A 194 -3.43 15.66 17.73
N ASP A 195 -2.52 15.71 18.70
CA ASP A 195 -2.08 14.50 19.41
C ASP A 195 -3.11 14.02 20.43
N ASP A 196 -3.89 14.94 21.01
CA ASP A 196 -4.87 14.68 22.07
C ASP A 196 -6.28 14.39 21.51
N ILE A 197 -6.50 14.70 20.23
CA ILE A 197 -7.73 14.33 19.51
C ILE A 197 -7.53 12.96 18.87
N GLU A 198 -8.33 12.00 19.28
CA GLU A 198 -8.29 10.62 18.82
C GLU A 198 -9.49 10.26 17.94
N ILE A 199 -9.24 9.37 16.99
CA ILE A 199 -10.23 8.84 16.06
C ILE A 199 -10.12 7.31 16.02
N ILE A 200 -11.20 6.63 15.71
CA ILE A 200 -11.26 5.17 15.58
C ILE A 200 -11.57 4.78 14.14
N TYR A 201 -10.91 3.76 13.61
CA TYR A 201 -11.19 3.24 12.29
C TYR A 201 -12.29 2.18 12.34
N ILE A 202 -13.36 2.39 11.58
CA ILE A 202 -14.46 1.43 11.45
C ILE A 202 -14.31 0.65 10.14
N PRO A 203 -13.94 -0.64 10.20
CA PRO A 203 -13.76 -1.43 8.99
C PRO A 203 -15.08 -1.57 8.21
N GLY A 204 -14.99 -1.46 6.89
CA GLY A 204 -16.13 -1.73 6.01
C GLY A 204 -16.61 -3.19 6.14
N THR A 205 -17.88 -3.38 6.47
CA THR A 205 -18.54 -4.69 6.53
C THR A 205 -19.51 -4.87 5.37
N VAL A 206 -19.94 -6.11 5.11
CA VAL A 206 -20.89 -6.47 4.05
C VAL A 206 -22.30 -5.93 4.26
N SER A 207 -22.63 -5.42 5.45
CA SER A 207 -23.92 -4.79 5.75
C SER A 207 -23.76 -3.71 6.84
N SER A 208 -24.66 -2.72 6.83
CA SER A 208 -24.76 -1.68 7.88
C SER A 208 -25.06 -2.28 9.26
N THR A 209 -25.87 -3.34 9.31
CA THR A 209 -26.15 -4.09 10.55
C THR A 209 -24.87 -4.68 11.15
N ALA A 210 -23.96 -5.20 10.32
CA ALA A 210 -22.67 -5.69 10.80
C ALA A 210 -21.78 -4.54 11.28
N THR A 211 -21.80 -3.38 10.61
CA THR A 211 -21.06 -2.18 11.04
C THR A 211 -21.56 -1.68 12.41
N ASN A 212 -22.87 -1.69 12.62
CA ASN A 212 -23.47 -1.22 13.87
C ASN A 212 -23.20 -2.16 15.06
N LYS A 213 -22.89 -3.45 14.81
CA LYS A 213 -22.52 -4.42 15.83
C LYS A 213 -21.05 -4.34 16.25
N ILE A 214 -20.24 -3.54 15.57
CA ILE A 214 -18.85 -3.32 15.94
C ILE A 214 -18.81 -2.59 17.28
N ASP A 215 -18.12 -3.18 18.24
CA ASP A 215 -17.89 -2.57 19.55
C ASP A 215 -16.76 -1.54 19.45
N ARG A 216 -17.14 -0.26 19.42
CA ARG A 216 -16.24 0.89 19.27
C ARG A 216 -15.30 1.06 20.45
N GLU A 217 -15.70 0.58 21.62
CA GLU A 217 -14.92 0.66 22.86
C GLU A 217 -13.70 -0.27 22.85
N THR A 218 -13.71 -1.28 21.98
CA THR A 218 -12.62 -2.25 21.86
C THR A 218 -11.60 -1.89 20.79
N ILE A 219 -11.91 -0.88 19.96
CA ILE A 219 -11.02 -0.42 18.89
C ILE A 219 -9.99 0.53 19.48
N TYR A 220 -8.72 0.29 19.17
CA TYR A 220 -7.65 1.17 19.62
C TYR A 220 -7.80 2.58 19.01
N PRO A 221 -7.94 3.63 19.83
CA PRO A 221 -8.00 5.00 19.34
C PRO A 221 -6.63 5.44 18.82
N VAL A 222 -6.62 6.18 17.71
CA VAL A 222 -5.40 6.71 17.12
C VAL A 222 -5.46 8.23 17.05
N SER A 223 -4.37 8.90 17.40
CA SER A 223 -4.33 10.36 17.34
C SER A 223 -4.44 10.85 15.90
N VAL A 224 -5.17 11.95 15.72
CA VAL A 224 -5.31 12.64 14.43
C VAL A 224 -3.94 13.02 13.86
N ALA A 225 -3.00 13.42 14.71
CA ALA A 225 -1.63 13.71 14.33
C ALA A 225 -0.90 12.49 13.75
N SER A 226 -1.09 11.29 14.31
CA SER A 226 -0.44 10.07 13.80
C SER A 226 -0.96 9.70 12.42
N VAL A 227 -2.27 9.81 12.21
CA VAL A 227 -2.89 9.59 10.88
C VAL A 227 -2.38 10.62 9.88
N ALA A 228 -2.38 11.91 10.26
CA ALA A 228 -1.88 12.99 9.42
C ALA A 228 -0.41 12.81 9.05
N ASN A 229 0.44 12.44 10.01
CA ASN A 229 1.86 12.17 9.78
C ASN A 229 2.05 10.99 8.84
N THR A 230 1.33 9.87 9.05
CA THR A 230 1.42 8.67 8.21
C THR A 230 1.03 8.96 6.76
N LEU A 231 -0.02 9.76 6.54
CA LEU A 231 -0.40 10.24 5.21
C LEU A 231 0.61 11.24 4.64
N GLN A 232 1.21 12.07 5.48
CA GLN A 232 2.21 13.07 5.10
C GLN A 232 3.52 12.43 4.67
N THR A 233 3.93 11.33 5.29
CA THR A 233 5.18 10.61 5.02
C THR A 233 4.98 9.35 4.18
N HIS A 234 3.84 9.22 3.51
CA HIS A 234 3.54 8.05 2.68
C HIS A 234 4.59 7.91 1.56
N ILE A 235 5.13 6.71 1.34
CA ILE A 235 6.27 6.49 0.44
C ILE A 235 6.03 6.92 -1.01
N CYS A 236 4.77 6.87 -1.46
CA CYS A 236 4.39 7.29 -2.81
C CYS A 236 4.00 8.77 -2.93
N ARG A 237 4.02 9.54 -1.83
CA ARG A 237 3.56 10.93 -1.85
C ARG A 237 4.37 11.79 -2.81
N ASP A 238 5.70 11.73 -2.67
CA ASP A 238 6.63 12.54 -3.46
C ASP A 238 7.16 11.74 -4.67
N MET A 239 6.42 10.71 -5.11
CA MET A 239 6.82 9.85 -6.21
C MET A 239 6.65 10.56 -7.55
N THR A 240 7.76 11.03 -8.11
CA THR A 240 7.82 11.65 -9.45
C THR A 240 8.39 10.71 -10.51
N ARG A 241 9.06 9.63 -10.09
CA ARG A 241 9.76 8.66 -10.96
C ARG A 241 9.40 7.21 -10.60
N PRO A 242 8.22 6.71 -11.01
CA PRO A 242 7.74 5.38 -10.65
C PRO A 242 8.66 4.23 -11.08
N TYR A 243 9.34 4.33 -12.23
CA TYR A 243 10.28 3.29 -12.66
C TYR A 243 11.55 3.28 -11.79
N ALA A 244 12.11 4.45 -11.47
CA ALA A 244 13.23 4.54 -10.52
C ALA A 244 12.85 4.00 -9.13
N MET A 245 11.62 4.24 -8.67
CA MET A 245 11.12 3.64 -7.44
C MET A 245 11.00 2.11 -7.56
N ALA A 246 10.52 1.58 -8.68
CA ALA A 246 10.51 0.14 -8.94
C ALA A 246 11.91 -0.47 -8.87
N GLN A 247 12.92 0.19 -9.45
CA GLN A 247 14.31 -0.23 -9.36
C GLN A 247 14.79 -0.26 -7.91
N LYS A 248 14.45 0.76 -7.11
CA LYS A 248 14.76 0.78 -5.67
C LYS A 248 14.15 -0.42 -4.95
N PHE A 249 12.87 -0.71 -5.15
CA PHE A 249 12.19 -1.83 -4.46
C PHE A 249 12.72 -3.20 -4.89
N VAL A 250 12.93 -3.42 -6.20
CA VAL A 250 13.48 -4.69 -6.69
C VAL A 250 14.91 -4.88 -6.17
N GLY A 251 15.74 -3.84 -6.22
CA GLY A 251 17.17 -3.88 -5.87
C GLY A 251 17.52 -3.62 -4.40
N CYS A 252 16.56 -3.27 -3.53
CA CYS A 252 16.87 -2.85 -2.16
C CYS A 252 17.58 -3.94 -1.34
N THR A 253 18.82 -3.67 -0.94
CA THR A 253 19.60 -4.52 -0.02
C THR A 253 20.06 -3.77 1.22
N ASP A 254 19.86 -2.45 1.27
CA ASP A 254 20.20 -1.62 2.41
C ASP A 254 19.28 -1.92 3.60
N THR A 255 19.90 -2.25 4.74
CA THR A 255 19.18 -2.67 5.94
C THR A 255 18.41 -1.49 6.55
N GLU A 256 18.95 -0.28 6.50
CA GLU A 256 18.27 0.91 7.04
C GLU A 256 17.03 1.25 6.22
N GLU A 257 17.15 1.23 4.90
CA GLU A 257 16.01 1.41 4.00
C GLU A 257 14.95 0.31 4.19
N LEU A 258 15.34 -0.97 4.30
CA LEU A 258 14.40 -2.06 4.53
C LEU A 258 13.64 -1.92 5.86
N THR A 259 14.35 -1.50 6.92
CA THR A 259 13.74 -1.19 8.23
C THR A 259 12.77 -0.02 8.13
N ARG A 260 13.14 1.04 7.40
CA ARG A 260 12.28 2.21 7.16
C ARG A 260 11.02 1.84 6.38
N MET A 261 11.16 1.05 5.31
CA MET A 261 10.03 0.53 4.53
C MET A 261 9.08 -0.28 5.41
N ARG A 262 9.63 -1.13 6.28
CA ARG A 262 8.83 -1.90 7.24
C ARG A 262 8.09 -1.02 8.23
N GLN A 263 8.78 -0.04 8.81
CA GLN A 263 8.18 0.88 9.77
C GLN A 263 7.03 1.62 9.11
N PHE A 264 7.25 2.19 7.92
CA PHE A 264 6.19 2.80 7.11
C PHE A 264 5.00 1.86 6.93
N ALA A 265 5.22 0.61 6.55
CA ALA A 265 4.12 -0.32 6.32
C ALA A 265 3.37 -0.69 7.62
N CYS A 266 4.07 -0.71 8.75
CA CYS A 266 3.49 -0.89 10.06
C CYS A 266 2.65 0.33 10.47
N ASP A 267 3.17 1.54 10.28
CA ASP A 267 2.49 2.80 10.56
C ASP A 267 1.20 2.91 9.74
N VAL A 268 1.21 2.46 8.48
CA VAL A 268 -0.02 2.41 7.67
C VAL A 268 -1.04 1.43 8.25
N CYS A 269 -0.62 0.25 8.70
CA CYS A 269 -1.55 -0.70 9.35
C CYS A 269 -2.13 -0.13 10.66
N ASP A 270 -1.32 0.61 11.41
CA ASP A 270 -1.69 1.09 12.75
C ASP A 270 -2.51 2.38 12.69
N PHE A 271 -2.08 3.34 11.88
CA PHE A 271 -2.63 4.70 11.89
C PHE A 271 -3.43 5.04 10.63
N ALA A 272 -3.24 4.32 9.52
CA ALA A 272 -3.96 4.58 8.27
C ALA A 272 -4.59 3.30 7.64
N PRO A 273 -5.32 2.46 8.41
CA PRO A 273 -5.83 1.17 7.93
C PRO A 273 -6.83 1.28 6.77
N HIS A 274 -7.47 2.43 6.58
CA HIS A 274 -8.31 2.75 5.40
C HIS A 274 -7.56 2.63 4.06
N LEU A 275 -6.22 2.74 4.07
CA LEU A 275 -5.39 2.51 2.88
C LEU A 275 -5.33 1.03 2.46
N LEU A 276 -5.85 0.12 3.30
CA LEU A 276 -5.87 -1.33 3.06
C LEU A 276 -7.25 -1.84 2.58
N ASP A 277 -8.16 -0.95 2.20
CA ASP A 277 -9.44 -1.30 1.58
C ASP A 277 -9.27 -1.77 0.13
N ASN A 278 -10.25 -2.53 -0.40
CA ASN A 278 -10.19 -3.15 -1.73
C ASN A 278 -10.11 -2.17 -2.89
N ASP A 279 -10.53 -0.93 -2.68
CA ASP A 279 -10.52 0.11 -3.70
C ASP A 279 -9.23 0.96 -3.68
N ASN A 280 -8.32 0.70 -2.72
CA ASN A 280 -7.08 1.44 -2.54
C ASN A 280 -5.88 0.60 -2.98
N ILE A 281 -5.19 1.07 -4.02
CA ILE A 281 -4.04 0.38 -4.56
C ILE A 281 -2.83 0.40 -3.62
N SER A 282 -2.81 1.28 -2.62
CA SER A 282 -1.80 1.28 -1.54
C SER A 282 -1.77 -0.03 -0.77
N LEU A 283 -2.87 -0.79 -0.72
CA LEU A 283 -2.88 -2.17 -0.21
C LEU A 283 -1.77 -3.03 -0.85
N LEU A 284 -1.53 -2.89 -2.15
CA LEU A 284 -0.50 -3.66 -2.84
C LEU A 284 0.91 -3.25 -2.41
N ILE A 285 1.14 -1.97 -2.10
CA ILE A 285 2.42 -1.50 -1.59
C ILE A 285 2.68 -2.11 -0.20
N ILE A 286 1.66 -2.11 0.67
CA ILE A 286 1.79 -2.68 2.01
C ILE A 286 2.00 -4.19 1.93
N LEU A 287 1.29 -4.89 1.06
CA LEU A 287 1.50 -6.32 0.82
C LEU A 287 2.80 -6.65 0.07
N LEU A 288 3.51 -5.66 -0.47
CA LEU A 288 4.86 -5.84 -0.99
C LEU A 288 5.89 -5.93 0.14
N ILE A 289 5.61 -5.28 1.28
CA ILE A 289 6.53 -5.12 2.42
C ILE A 289 6.19 -6.08 3.57
N LEU A 290 4.90 -6.20 3.90
CA LEU A 290 4.38 -7.02 4.99
C LEU A 290 3.66 -8.25 4.44
N THR A 291 3.81 -9.37 5.15
CA THR A 291 3.03 -10.57 4.87
C THR A 291 1.58 -10.36 5.26
N ARG A 292 0.66 -11.09 4.60
CA ARG A 292 -0.76 -11.09 4.97
C ARG A 292 -1.00 -11.40 6.45
N SER A 293 -0.30 -12.40 6.99
CA SER A 293 -0.43 -12.79 8.41
C SER A 293 -0.01 -11.68 9.36
N GLU A 294 0.99 -10.90 8.99
CA GLU A 294 1.43 -9.76 9.77
C GLU A 294 0.42 -8.62 9.78
N VAL A 295 -0.17 -8.29 8.63
CA VAL A 295 -1.26 -7.30 8.53
C VAL A 295 -2.44 -7.71 9.41
N CYS A 296 -2.88 -8.97 9.32
CA CYS A 296 -3.99 -9.49 10.15
C CYS A 296 -3.69 -9.39 11.65
N ARG A 297 -2.47 -9.79 12.07
CA ARG A 297 -2.06 -9.70 13.48
C ARG A 297 -2.06 -8.25 13.99
N ARG A 298 -1.60 -7.30 13.18
CA ARG A 298 -1.62 -5.88 13.55
C ARG A 298 -3.04 -5.34 13.70
N PHE A 299 -3.91 -5.68 12.76
CA PHE A 299 -5.33 -5.31 12.84
C PHE A 299 -5.97 -5.87 14.11
N GLU A 300 -5.73 -7.15 14.43
CA GLU A 300 -6.20 -7.78 15.65
C GLU A 300 -5.70 -7.06 16.91
N ASN A 301 -4.41 -6.70 16.96
CA ASN A 301 -3.84 -5.92 18.06
C ASN A 301 -4.50 -4.54 18.24
N ASN A 302 -5.06 -3.96 17.17
CA ASN A 302 -5.76 -2.68 17.20
C ASN A 302 -7.27 -2.84 17.47
N GLY A 303 -7.73 -4.03 17.83
CA GLY A 303 -9.15 -4.34 18.05
C GLY A 303 -9.96 -4.49 16.75
N ILE A 304 -9.29 -4.53 15.59
CA ILE A 304 -9.94 -4.66 14.28
C ILE A 304 -9.86 -6.13 13.84
N ARG A 305 -10.98 -6.85 13.94
CA ARG A 305 -11.03 -8.23 13.46
C ARG A 305 -11.16 -8.27 11.93
N ILE A 306 -10.11 -8.68 11.23
CA ILE A 306 -10.13 -8.96 9.79
C ILE A 306 -9.59 -10.35 9.48
N GLU A 307 -10.30 -11.08 8.63
CA GLU A 307 -9.83 -12.40 8.20
C GLU A 307 -8.75 -12.28 7.11
N GLY A 308 -7.82 -13.23 7.09
CA GLY A 308 -6.85 -13.33 6.00
C GLY A 308 -7.51 -13.57 4.63
N SER A 309 -8.68 -14.23 4.61
CA SER A 309 -9.53 -14.38 3.42
C SER A 309 -9.93 -13.02 2.85
N THR A 310 -10.32 -12.07 3.70
CA THR A 310 -10.69 -10.70 3.33
C THR A 310 -9.51 -9.97 2.70
N ILE A 311 -8.34 -9.94 3.32
CA ILE A 311 -7.15 -9.29 2.74
C ILE A 311 -6.77 -9.91 1.39
N SER A 312 -6.89 -11.23 1.26
CA SER A 312 -6.60 -11.94 0.01
C SER A 312 -7.60 -11.59 -1.10
N HIS A 313 -8.89 -11.47 -0.75
CA HIS A 313 -9.93 -11.01 -1.66
C HIS A 313 -9.69 -9.56 -2.10
N ARG A 314 -9.43 -8.64 -1.15
CA ARG A 314 -9.12 -7.23 -1.45
C ARG A 314 -7.91 -7.10 -2.38
N ARG A 315 -6.85 -7.87 -2.13
CA ARG A 315 -5.66 -7.97 -3.01
C ARG A 315 -6.03 -8.42 -4.41
N ALA A 316 -6.82 -9.49 -4.54
CA ALA A 316 -7.24 -10.03 -5.83
C ALA A 316 -8.10 -9.04 -6.63
N GLU A 317 -9.03 -8.34 -5.96
CA GLU A 317 -9.84 -7.29 -6.59
C GLU A 317 -8.97 -6.09 -7.01
N CYS A 318 -8.03 -5.63 -6.18
CA CYS A 318 -7.05 -4.62 -6.58
C CYS A 318 -6.28 -5.02 -7.84
N MET A 319 -5.71 -6.24 -7.88
CA MET A 319 -4.98 -6.74 -9.05
C MET A 319 -5.86 -6.82 -10.30
N LYS A 320 -7.08 -7.31 -10.16
CA LYS A 320 -8.02 -7.48 -11.28
C LYS A 320 -8.54 -6.13 -11.78
N GLN A 321 -9.06 -5.29 -10.90
CA GLN A 321 -9.77 -4.06 -11.26
C GLN A 321 -8.82 -2.90 -11.56
N LYS A 322 -7.72 -2.75 -10.82
CA LYS A 322 -6.79 -1.60 -10.97
C LYS A 322 -5.65 -1.90 -11.95
N LEU A 323 -5.10 -3.11 -11.91
CA LEU A 323 -3.97 -3.51 -12.77
C LEU A 323 -4.40 -4.30 -14.01
N GLY A 324 -5.62 -4.84 -14.04
CA GLY A 324 -6.08 -5.69 -15.14
C GLY A 324 -5.49 -7.10 -15.12
N TRP A 325 -4.82 -7.51 -14.04
CA TRP A 325 -4.21 -8.83 -13.90
C TRP A 325 -5.24 -9.87 -13.46
N LYS A 326 -5.79 -10.57 -14.43
CA LYS A 326 -6.86 -11.55 -14.27
C LYS A 326 -6.31 -12.94 -14.00
N THR A 327 -5.16 -13.30 -14.59
CA THR A 327 -4.59 -14.64 -14.49
C THR A 327 -3.48 -14.72 -13.45
N THR A 328 -3.14 -15.94 -13.04
CA THR A 328 -2.02 -16.18 -12.12
C THR A 328 -0.69 -15.78 -12.74
N ASP A 329 -0.49 -16.03 -14.03
CA ASP A 329 0.76 -15.71 -14.73
C ASP A 329 1.02 -14.20 -14.80
N GLU A 330 -0.04 -13.39 -14.96
CA GLU A 330 0.06 -11.93 -14.93
C GLU A 330 0.44 -11.39 -13.54
N ARG A 331 0.02 -12.06 -12.47
CA ARG A 331 0.26 -11.67 -11.07
C ARG A 331 1.60 -12.15 -10.54
N LYS A 332 2.09 -13.28 -11.07
CA LYS A 332 3.30 -13.97 -10.62
C LYS A 332 4.52 -13.05 -10.49
N PRO A 333 4.83 -12.13 -11.42
CA PRO A 333 5.94 -11.20 -11.25
C PRO A 333 5.86 -10.37 -9.96
N PHE A 334 4.69 -9.84 -9.62
CA PHE A 334 4.48 -9.08 -8.39
C PHE A 334 4.61 -9.98 -7.16
N ASP A 335 4.02 -11.17 -7.19
CA ASP A 335 4.08 -12.13 -6.08
C ASP A 335 5.52 -12.54 -5.76
N ASN A 336 6.34 -12.75 -6.79
CA ASN A 336 7.76 -13.05 -6.64
C ASN A 336 8.53 -11.91 -5.97
N VAL A 337 8.31 -10.66 -6.42
CA VAL A 337 8.94 -9.49 -5.79
C VAL A 337 8.50 -9.34 -4.34
N ALA A 338 7.20 -9.51 -4.05
CA ALA A 338 6.68 -9.42 -2.69
C ALA A 338 7.35 -10.45 -1.78
N ALA A 339 7.44 -11.72 -2.20
CA ALA A 339 8.09 -12.76 -1.43
C ALA A 339 9.59 -12.46 -1.17
N GLU A 340 10.31 -11.99 -2.18
CA GLU A 340 11.72 -11.62 -2.07
C GLU A 340 11.94 -10.40 -1.16
N LEU A 341 11.11 -9.36 -1.30
CA LEU A 341 11.23 -8.15 -0.49
C LEU A 341 10.83 -8.43 0.97
N GLN A 342 9.71 -9.10 1.21
CA GLN A 342 9.28 -9.50 2.57
C GLN A 342 10.36 -10.33 3.27
N THR A 343 11.04 -11.23 2.55
CA THR A 343 12.16 -12.01 3.09
C THR A 343 13.33 -11.11 3.48
N ARG A 344 13.72 -10.17 2.61
CA ARG A 344 14.78 -9.18 2.91
C ARG A 344 14.42 -8.30 4.10
N VAL A 345 13.20 -7.76 4.13
CA VAL A 345 12.67 -6.95 5.25
C VAL A 345 12.70 -7.73 6.55
N LYS A 346 12.23 -8.98 6.56
CA LYS A 346 12.26 -9.84 7.74
C LYS A 346 13.69 -10.07 8.23
N ASN A 347 14.62 -10.36 7.32
CA ASN A 347 16.02 -10.60 7.68
C ASN A 347 16.73 -9.34 8.20
N ALA A 348 16.37 -8.16 7.68
CA ALA A 348 16.90 -6.88 8.14
C ALA A 348 16.43 -6.55 9.57
N CYS A 349 15.15 -6.80 9.87
CA CYS A 349 14.53 -6.40 11.14
C CYS A 349 14.69 -7.46 12.25
N PHE A 350 14.84 -8.72 11.86
CA PHE A 350 15.04 -9.85 12.76
C PHE A 350 16.21 -10.68 12.24
N PRO A 351 17.46 -10.16 12.34
CA PRO A 351 18.61 -10.91 11.90
C PRO A 351 18.63 -12.23 12.68
N ALA A 352 18.67 -13.34 11.95
CA ALA A 352 18.73 -14.66 12.58
C ALA A 352 19.83 -14.63 13.65
N PRO A 353 19.57 -15.13 14.88
CA PRO A 353 20.58 -15.18 15.91
C PRO A 353 21.80 -15.81 15.27
N ARG A 354 22.88 -15.04 15.09
CA ARG A 354 24.10 -15.57 14.48
C ARG A 354 24.46 -16.72 15.40
N ALA A 355 24.28 -17.95 14.91
CA ALA A 355 24.75 -19.10 15.62
C ALA A 355 26.23 -18.79 15.82
N HIS A 356 26.60 -18.43 17.06
CA HIS A 356 27.97 -18.42 17.45
C HIS A 356 28.37 -19.86 17.17
N ARG A 357 29.05 -20.07 16.03
CA ARG A 357 29.91 -21.22 15.79
C ARG A 357 31.00 -21.08 16.83
N GLY A 358 30.64 -21.34 18.09
CA GLY A 358 31.54 -21.76 19.12
C GLY A 358 32.14 -23.01 18.54
N ASN A 359 33.32 -22.82 17.97
CA ASN A 359 34.22 -23.87 17.58
C ASN A 359 34.73 -24.53 18.86
N ILE A 360 33.81 -25.06 19.68
CA ILE A 360 34.13 -25.93 20.80
C ILE A 360 34.42 -27.27 20.14
N ARG A 361 35.67 -27.39 19.69
CA ARG A 361 36.33 -28.68 19.54
C ARG A 361 36.06 -29.45 20.83
N LYS A 362 35.17 -30.44 20.77
CA LYS A 362 35.02 -31.42 21.85
C LYS A 362 36.39 -32.02 22.11
N PRO A 363 36.93 -31.99 23.35
CA PRO A 363 38.15 -32.71 23.63
C PRO A 363 37.86 -34.21 23.49
N SER A 364 38.68 -34.85 22.67
CA SER A 364 38.84 -36.29 22.55
C SER A 364 38.88 -36.95 23.94
N ARG A 365 37.79 -37.58 24.36
CA ARG A 365 37.78 -38.46 25.54
C ARG A 365 38.50 -39.75 25.17
N LYS A 366 39.63 -39.99 25.83
CA LYS A 366 40.39 -41.23 25.79
C LYS A 366 39.53 -42.38 26.32
N SER A 367 39.49 -43.45 25.54
CA SER A 367 39.00 -44.78 25.87
C SER A 367 39.99 -45.47 26.83
N SER A 368 39.45 -46.16 27.84
CA SER A 368 40.12 -47.23 28.58
C SER A 368 39.06 -48.28 28.92
N THR A 369 39.15 -49.43 28.26
CA THR A 369 38.31 -50.64 28.34
C THR A 369 38.60 -51.48 29.60
N PRO A 370 37.78 -52.51 30.00
CA PRO A 370 37.88 -53.88 29.43
C PRO A 370 36.60 -54.77 29.38
N ALA A 371 36.53 -55.63 28.33
CA ALA A 371 36.01 -57.03 28.17
C ALA A 371 34.55 -57.40 28.63
N THR A 372 33.69 -58.17 27.90
CA THR A 372 33.77 -59.54 27.28
C THR A 372 32.54 -59.81 26.33
N PRO A 373 32.29 -61.00 25.72
CA PRO A 373 32.87 -61.57 24.49
C PRO A 373 31.87 -61.91 23.33
N SER A 374 32.41 -61.87 22.08
CA SER A 374 32.13 -62.63 20.84
C SER A 374 30.75 -63.25 20.46
N THR A 375 30.26 -62.91 19.26
CA THR A 375 29.62 -63.82 18.25
C THR A 375 29.82 -63.27 16.81
N PRO A 376 29.82 -64.11 15.74
CA PRO A 376 30.59 -63.90 14.50
C PRO A 376 29.81 -63.21 13.34
N PRO A 377 30.50 -62.81 12.23
CA PRO A 377 29.94 -61.95 11.21
C PRO A 377 29.28 -62.73 10.07
N ILE A 378 28.06 -62.33 9.67
CA ILE A 378 27.39 -62.82 8.45
C ILE A 378 27.00 -61.63 7.58
N GLY A 379 27.61 -61.57 6.40
CA GLY A 379 26.89 -61.58 5.13
C GLY A 379 26.29 -60.27 4.61
N TYR A 380 26.97 -59.73 3.60
CA TYR A 380 26.44 -58.91 2.49
C TYR A 380 24.94 -59.08 2.22
N TYR A 381 24.18 -57.98 2.26
CA TYR A 381 23.09 -57.74 1.30
C TYR A 381 22.94 -56.24 1.02
N ALA A 382 23.06 -55.88 -0.26
CA ALA A 382 22.72 -54.57 -0.78
C ALA A 382 21.19 -54.40 -0.83
N GLY A 383 20.69 -53.25 -0.37
CA GLY A 383 19.28 -52.88 -0.47
C GLY A 383 18.87 -52.52 -1.91
N PRO A 384 17.62 -52.80 -2.31
CA PRO A 384 17.20 -52.84 -3.70
C PRO A 384 17.11 -51.44 -4.34
N GLN A 385 17.70 -51.30 -5.54
CA GLN A 385 17.38 -50.21 -6.46
C GLN A 385 15.98 -50.43 -7.05
N VAL A 386 15.07 -49.49 -6.79
CA VAL A 386 13.81 -49.38 -7.52
C VAL A 386 13.96 -48.29 -8.58
N ARG A 387 13.86 -48.72 -9.84
CA ARG A 387 13.78 -47.89 -11.04
C ARG A 387 12.52 -47.01 -11.00
N GLN A 388 12.67 -45.76 -11.42
CA GLN A 388 11.56 -44.88 -11.79
C GLN A 388 10.65 -45.52 -12.85
N PRO A 389 9.36 -45.19 -12.85
CA PRO A 389 8.66 -44.89 -14.08
C PRO A 389 8.28 -43.41 -14.15
N SER A 390 8.38 -42.90 -15.37
CA SER A 390 7.94 -41.58 -15.83
C SER A 390 6.50 -41.25 -15.43
N ASN A 391 6.32 -40.05 -14.89
CA ASN A 391 5.12 -39.19 -14.80
C ASN A 391 4.94 -38.65 -13.38
N GLY A 392 5.61 -37.52 -13.11
CA GLY A 392 5.59 -36.83 -11.81
C GLY A 392 4.98 -35.44 -11.92
N ASN A 393 3.67 -35.38 -11.76
CA ASN A 393 2.95 -34.19 -11.36
C ASN A 393 3.06 -34.07 -9.82
N VAL A 394 3.30 -32.86 -9.33
CA VAL A 394 3.06 -32.34 -7.96
C VAL A 394 4.00 -32.75 -6.79
N ASN A 395 4.32 -31.69 -6.03
CA ASN A 395 4.60 -31.62 -4.58
C ASN A 395 6.06 -31.61 -4.10
N SER A 396 6.63 -30.39 -4.06
CA SER A 396 7.80 -30.05 -3.26
C SER A 396 7.44 -30.02 -1.77
N GLY A 397 8.18 -30.79 -0.99
CA GLY A 397 7.92 -31.11 0.40
C GLY A 397 8.06 -29.94 1.37
N ILE A 398 7.05 -29.82 2.20
CA ILE A 398 7.13 -29.19 3.52
C ILE A 398 7.00 -30.33 4.53
N ASN A 399 8.10 -30.65 5.20
CA ASN A 399 8.18 -31.70 6.21
C ASN A 399 7.72 -31.10 7.56
N ILE A 400 6.42 -31.15 7.84
CA ILE A 400 5.85 -30.82 9.16
C ILE A 400 5.67 -32.16 9.91
N PRO A 401 6.29 -32.34 11.10
CA PRO A 401 6.03 -33.52 11.91
C PRO A 401 4.57 -33.51 12.37
N ALA A 402 3.85 -34.59 12.05
CA ALA A 402 2.47 -34.80 12.46
C ALA A 402 2.37 -34.99 14.00
N PRO A 403 1.29 -34.53 14.65
CA PRO A 403 1.05 -34.79 16.07
C PRO A 403 0.73 -36.28 16.30
N PRO A 404 1.11 -36.86 17.45
CA PRO A 404 0.94 -38.29 17.70
C PRO A 404 -0.54 -38.63 17.87
N THR A 405 -1.04 -39.49 16.99
CA THR A 405 -2.32 -40.21 17.12
C THR A 405 -2.27 -41.13 18.34
N ARG A 406 -3.07 -40.82 19.37
CA ARG A 406 -3.40 -41.75 20.46
C ARG A 406 -4.66 -42.54 20.11
N GLY A 407 -4.57 -43.85 20.26
CA GLY A 407 -5.67 -44.77 20.54
C GLY A 407 -5.08 -46.11 21.00
N PRO A 408 -5.88 -47.10 21.45
CA PRO A 408 -7.17 -47.01 22.14
C PRO A 408 -7.22 -47.89 23.42
N PHE A 409 -8.38 -47.86 24.10
CA PHE A 409 -8.95 -48.81 25.07
C PHE A 409 -8.83 -48.61 26.60
N ALA A 410 -10.04 -48.67 27.18
CA ALA A 410 -10.48 -49.31 28.42
C ALA A 410 -10.51 -48.48 29.73
N GLY A 411 -11.74 -48.27 30.22
CA GLY A 411 -12.07 -48.54 31.62
C GLY A 411 -12.85 -47.46 32.37
N SER A 412 -14.11 -47.77 32.67
CA SER A 412 -14.87 -47.37 33.88
C SER A 412 -15.23 -45.89 34.09
N THR A 413 -16.32 -45.47 34.75
CA THR A 413 -17.67 -45.93 35.14
C THR A 413 -18.28 -44.71 35.89
N TYR A 414 -19.62 -44.63 36.01
CA TYR A 414 -20.41 -43.71 36.86
C TYR A 414 -20.62 -42.26 36.34
N VAL A 415 -21.78 -41.57 36.44
CA VAL A 415 -23.20 -41.88 36.77
C VAL A 415 -24.06 -40.61 36.48
N ARG A 416 -25.38 -40.79 36.19
CA ARG A 416 -26.54 -39.84 36.28
C ARG A 416 -26.62 -38.65 35.29
N ASN A 417 -27.77 -38.22 34.74
CA ASN A 417 -29.18 -38.66 34.72
C ASN A 417 -29.91 -37.86 33.57
N PRO A 418 -31.15 -38.22 33.17
CA PRO A 418 -31.77 -37.84 31.88
C PRO A 418 -32.86 -36.74 31.95
N GLY A 419 -33.15 -36.11 30.80
CA GLY A 419 -34.30 -35.22 30.54
C GLY A 419 -34.50 -34.96 29.03
N PRO A 420 -35.72 -34.64 28.54
CA PRO A 420 -36.36 -35.31 27.39
C PRO A 420 -36.26 -34.61 26.02
N PRO A 421 -36.70 -35.26 24.91
CA PRO A 421 -36.34 -34.93 23.54
C PRO A 421 -37.38 -34.06 22.81
N VAL A 422 -36.94 -33.13 21.95
CA VAL A 422 -37.83 -32.50 20.94
C VAL A 422 -37.12 -32.34 19.59
N LYS A 423 -37.56 -33.21 18.67
CA LYS A 423 -37.81 -33.09 17.22
C LYS A 423 -36.81 -32.37 16.29
N ALA A 424 -36.41 -33.16 15.30
CA ALA A 424 -35.71 -32.80 14.08
C ALA A 424 -36.42 -31.74 13.21
N ALA A 425 -35.62 -30.90 12.55
CA ALA A 425 -35.98 -30.26 11.30
C ALA A 425 -34.77 -30.23 10.37
N ILE A 426 -34.94 -30.89 9.23
CA ILE A 426 -34.08 -30.87 8.05
C ILE A 426 -34.46 -29.62 7.24
N ALA A 427 -33.49 -28.82 6.81
CA ALA A 427 -33.59 -27.90 5.68
C ALA A 427 -32.17 -27.50 5.24
N THR A 428 -31.55 -28.23 4.31
CA THR A 428 -31.39 -27.82 2.90
C THR A 428 -30.90 -26.38 2.72
N GLY A 429 -29.58 -26.22 2.62
CA GLY A 429 -28.99 -25.05 1.97
C GLY A 429 -28.98 -25.25 0.44
N PRO A 430 -28.99 -24.19 -0.38
CA PRO A 430 -28.69 -24.33 -1.80
C PRO A 430 -27.44 -23.55 -2.21
N GLY A 431 -26.54 -24.29 -2.85
CA GLY A 431 -25.59 -23.76 -3.83
C GLY A 431 -26.22 -23.71 -5.23
N SER A 432 -25.54 -22.96 -6.08
CA SER A 432 -25.67 -22.70 -7.52
C SER A 432 -26.41 -23.71 -8.42
N SER A 433 -27.22 -23.18 -9.34
CA SER A 433 -27.35 -23.68 -10.71
C SER A 433 -27.71 -22.53 -11.67
N ALA A 434 -26.84 -22.31 -12.65
CA ALA A 434 -27.14 -21.59 -13.88
C ALA A 434 -28.03 -22.48 -14.77
N THR A 435 -28.78 -21.84 -15.66
CA THR A 435 -29.81 -22.38 -16.59
C THR A 435 -31.21 -22.50 -16.00
N ASP A 436 -31.99 -21.41 -16.06
CA ASP A 436 -33.35 -21.46 -16.63
C ASP A 436 -33.87 -20.06 -17.01
N PRO A 437 -34.76 -19.96 -18.02
CA PRO A 437 -35.03 -18.74 -18.78
C PRO A 437 -36.06 -17.80 -18.12
N MET A 438 -35.91 -16.50 -18.38
CA MET A 438 -36.81 -15.44 -17.92
C MET A 438 -38.03 -15.33 -18.85
N ASP A 439 -39.23 -15.55 -18.32
CA ASP A 439 -40.49 -15.12 -18.96
C ASP A 439 -40.82 -13.68 -18.56
N LEU A 440 -41.23 -12.90 -19.56
CA LEU A 440 -41.69 -11.52 -19.47
C LEU A 440 -43.20 -11.47 -19.28
N LEU A 441 -43.66 -10.92 -18.15
CA LEU A 441 -44.90 -10.14 -18.04
C LEU A 441 -44.71 -9.00 -17.05
#